data_AF-A0A1A2DF27-F1
#
_entry.id   AF-A0A1A2DF27-F1
#
_cell.length_a   1.000
_cell.length_b   1.000
_cell.length_c   1.000
_cell.angle_alpha   90.00
_cell.angle_beta   90.00
_cell.angle_gamma   90.00
#
_symmetry.space_group_name_H-M   'P 1'
#
loop_
_entity.id
_entity.type
_entity.pdbx_description
1 polymer ?
#
loop_
_entity_poly.entity_id
_entity_poly.type
_entity_poly.pdbx_seq_one_letter_code
_entity_poly.pdbx_strand_id
1 'polypeptide(L)'
;MSDDSSSRRRNWRHRENRASPKFLAKRVTEDDHEVVTAYAKSLNVTVADLLNPAVIELVKRARIHLAMTTASQDEDGNLEPDSA
;
A
#
# COMPACT_ATOMS: atom_id res chain seq x y z
N MET A 1 -15.06 -36.66 34.74
CA MET A 1 -14.68 -35.26 34.49
C MET A 1 -13.35 -35.31 33.77
N SER A 2 -13.33 -35.05 32.46
CA SER A 2 -12.09 -35.04 31.66
C SER A 2 -11.98 -33.68 30.99
N ASP A 3 -10.91 -32.99 31.35
CA ASP A 3 -10.52 -31.66 30.89
C ASP A 3 -9.98 -31.76 29.45
N ASP A 4 -10.85 -31.55 28.44
CA ASP A 4 -10.45 -31.51 27.03
C ASP A 4 -9.81 -30.15 26.73
N SER A 5 -8.56 -30.00 27.16
CA SER A 5 -7.68 -28.90 26.77
C SER A 5 -7.15 -29.13 25.35
N SER A 6 -8.06 -29.25 24.37
CA SER A 6 -7.74 -29.14 22.95
C SER A 6 -7.43 -27.68 22.63
N SER A 7 -6.19 -27.30 22.97
CA SER A 7 -5.46 -26.16 22.42
C SER A 7 -5.78 -26.05 20.93
N ARG A 8 -6.60 -25.05 20.58
CA ARG A 8 -6.97 -24.72 19.21
C ARG A 8 -5.68 -24.49 18.44
N ARG A 9 -5.23 -25.52 17.71
CA ARG A 9 -4.06 -25.48 16.83
C ARG A 9 -4.19 -24.23 15.96
N ARG A 10 -3.43 -23.20 16.33
CA ARG A 10 -3.40 -21.90 15.67
C ARG A 10 -2.86 -22.17 14.26
N ASN A 11 -3.77 -22.26 13.30
CA ASN A 11 -3.50 -22.81 11.97
C ASN A 11 -2.60 -21.84 11.19
N TRP A 12 -1.31 -22.14 11.15
CA TRP A 12 -0.25 -21.28 10.60
C TRP A 12 -0.46 -20.96 9.11
N ARG A 13 -1.26 -21.77 8.39
CA ARG A 13 -1.65 -21.53 7.00
C ARG A 13 -2.43 -20.23 6.77
N HIS A 14 -3.01 -19.63 7.81
CA HIS A 14 -3.62 -18.29 7.71
C HIS A 14 -2.62 -17.13 7.81
N ARG A 15 -1.35 -17.39 8.12
CA ARG A 15 -0.24 -16.42 8.03
C ARG A 15 0.43 -16.41 6.66
N GLU A 16 0.01 -17.28 5.75
CA GLU A 16 0.52 -17.30 4.39
C GLU A 16 0.20 -15.95 3.74
N ASN A 17 1.27 -15.23 3.43
CA ASN A 17 1.33 -13.86 2.99
C ASN A 17 0.64 -13.72 1.63
N ARG A 18 -0.69 -13.73 1.62
CA ARG A 18 -1.46 -13.44 0.41
C ARG A 18 -1.08 -12.02 0.01
N ALA A 19 -0.46 -11.87 -1.15
CA ALA A 19 -0.23 -10.57 -1.77
C ALA A 19 -1.58 -9.95 -2.15
N SER A 20 -2.34 -9.53 -1.14
CA SER A 20 -3.58 -8.82 -1.32
C SER A 20 -3.25 -7.44 -1.86
N PRO A 21 -4.02 -6.93 -2.84
CA PRO A 21 -3.89 -5.55 -3.26
C PRO A 21 -3.99 -4.66 -2.02
N LYS A 22 -3.02 -3.76 -1.86
CA LYS A 22 -3.02 -2.79 -0.76
C LYS A 22 -3.86 -1.58 -1.17
N PHE A 23 -4.64 -1.06 -0.21
CA PHE A 23 -5.44 0.13 -0.43
C PHE A 23 -4.62 1.40 -0.17
N LEU A 24 -4.78 2.38 -1.06
CA LEU A 24 -4.42 3.77 -0.78
C LEU A 24 -5.69 4.50 -0.35
N ALA A 25 -5.72 4.98 0.88
CA ALA A 25 -6.87 5.64 1.47
C ALA A 25 -6.45 6.94 2.16
N LYS A 26 -7.32 7.94 2.08
CA LYS A 26 -7.17 9.23 2.78
C LYS A 26 -8.37 9.42 3.70
N ARG A 27 -8.13 9.84 4.94
CA ARG A 27 -9.18 10.31 5.84
C ARG A 27 -9.64 11.70 5.42
N VAL A 28 -10.95 11.89 5.36
CA VAL A 28 -11.62 13.15 5.01
C VAL A 28 -12.66 13.46 6.08
N THR A 29 -13.22 14.67 6.05
CA THR A 29 -14.36 15.01 6.90
C THR A 29 -15.62 14.25 6.43
N GLU A 30 -16.63 14.15 7.29
CA GLU A 30 -17.90 13.50 6.90
C GLU A 30 -18.58 14.28 5.77
N ASP A 31 -18.60 15.61 5.84
CA ASP A 31 -19.18 16.49 4.82
C ASP A 31 -18.53 16.28 3.45
N ASP A 32 -17.20 16.27 3.38
CA ASP A 32 -16.47 15.98 2.14
C ASP A 32 -16.81 14.58 1.60
N HIS A 33 -16.93 13.59 2.49
CA HIS A 33 -17.26 12.22 2.10
C HIS A 33 -18.67 12.12 1.51
N GLU A 34 -19.66 12.78 2.12
CA GLU A 34 -21.04 12.84 1.63
C GLU A 34 -21.11 13.52 0.26
N VAL A 35 -20.45 14.68 0.09
CA VAL A 35 -20.40 15.43 -1.16
C VAL A 35 -19.81 14.59 -2.30
N VAL A 36 -18.65 13.96 -2.05
CA VAL A 36 -17.97 13.13 -3.06
C VAL A 36 -18.80 11.89 -3.41
N THR A 37 -19.45 11.29 -2.41
CA THR A 37 -20.33 10.13 -2.63
C THR A 37 -21.56 10.49 -3.45
N ALA A 38 -22.20 11.63 -3.17
CA ALA A 38 -23.35 12.11 -3.93
C ALA A 38 -22.96 12.42 -5.39
N TYR A 39 -21.78 13.01 -5.59
CA TYR A 39 -21.25 13.29 -6.93
C TYR A 39 -20.95 12.01 -7.73
N ALA A 40 -20.33 11.00 -7.12
CA ALA A 40 -20.11 9.72 -7.78
C ALA A 40 -21.43 9.04 -8.20
N LYS A 41 -22.44 9.09 -7.31
CA LYS A 41 -23.79 8.57 -7.58
C LYS A 41 -24.46 9.29 -8.76
N SER A 42 -24.35 10.60 -8.87
CA SER A 42 -24.98 11.37 -9.97
C SER A 42 -24.40 11.00 -11.35
N LEU A 43 -23.17 10.52 -11.38
CA LEU A 43 -22.48 10.05 -12.59
C LEU A 43 -22.63 8.53 -12.84
N ASN A 44 -23.35 7.80 -11.98
CA ASN A 44 -23.46 6.33 -12.01
C ASN A 44 -22.08 5.61 -11.97
N VAL A 45 -21.11 6.15 -11.22
CA VAL A 45 -19.79 5.55 -11.02
C VAL A 45 -19.46 5.42 -9.53
N THR A 46 -18.38 4.72 -9.19
CA THR A 46 -17.90 4.66 -7.80
C THR A 46 -16.90 5.78 -7.51
N VAL A 47 -16.72 6.13 -6.23
CA VAL A 47 -15.66 7.06 -5.80
C VAL A 47 -14.27 6.53 -6.18
N ALA A 48 -14.08 5.21 -6.17
CA ALA A 48 -12.82 4.59 -6.58
C ALA A 48 -12.53 4.85 -8.07
N ASP A 49 -13.54 4.80 -8.93
CA ASP A 49 -13.39 5.10 -10.37
C ASP A 49 -12.95 6.55 -10.59
N LEU A 50 -13.53 7.49 -9.83
CA LEU A 50 -13.14 8.91 -9.87
C LEU A 50 -11.70 9.14 -9.40
N LEU A 51 -11.24 8.40 -8.39
CA LEU A 51 -9.89 8.53 -7.85
C LEU A 51 -8.82 7.81 -8.69
N ASN A 52 -9.21 6.82 -9.48
CA ASN A 52 -8.29 5.94 -10.21
C ASN A 52 -7.27 6.71 -11.08
N PRO A 53 -7.65 7.73 -11.89
CA PRO A 53 -6.67 8.47 -12.70
C PRO A 53 -5.61 9.18 -11.86
N ALA A 54 -6.02 9.81 -10.75
CA ALA A 54 -5.11 10.51 -9.85
C ALA A 54 -4.15 9.54 -9.13
N VAL A 55 -4.65 8.36 -8.75
CA VAL A 55 -3.83 7.30 -8.14
C VAL A 55 -2.82 6.74 -9.13
N ILE A 56 -3.20 6.51 -10.38
CA ILE A 56 -2.28 6.06 -11.44
C ILE A 56 -1.16 7.07 -11.65
N GLU A 57 -1.49 8.36 -11.72
CA GLU A 57 -0.50 9.42 -11.88
C GLU A 57 0.45 9.50 -10.68
N LEU A 58 -0.07 9.40 -9.45
CA LEU A 58 0.74 9.38 -8.23
C LEU A 58 1.73 8.21 -8.24
N VAL A 59 1.26 7.00 -8.58
CA VAL A 59 2.12 5.81 -8.68
C VAL A 59 3.19 6.00 -9.73
N LYS A 60 2.86 6.59 -10.89
CA LYS A 60 3.83 6.88 -11.95
C LYS A 60 4.94 7.82 -11.44
N ARG A 61 4.57 8.93 -10.80
CA ARG A 61 5.53 9.89 -10.23
C ARG A 61 6.40 9.23 -9.16
N ALA A 62 5.82 8.43 -8.27
CA ALA A 62 6.55 7.71 -7.24
C ALA A 62 7.58 6.72 -7.82
N ARG A 63 7.22 5.99 -8.89
CA ARG A 63 8.15 5.08 -9.58
C ARG A 63 9.31 5.80 -10.26
N ILE A 64 9.03 6.93 -10.92
CA ILE A 64 10.08 7.75 -11.55
C ILE A 64 11.07 8.25 -10.49
N HIS A 65 10.55 8.78 -9.38
CA HIS A 65 11.39 9.24 -8.28
C HIS A 65 12.25 8.09 -7.72
N LEU A 66 11.65 6.92 -7.48
CA LEU A 66 12.39 5.76 -6.98
C LEU A 66 13.52 5.36 -7.94
N ALA A 67 13.24 5.29 -9.24
CA ALA A 67 14.25 4.94 -10.24
C ALA A 67 15.42 5.95 -10.30
N MET A 68 15.12 7.24 -10.12
CA MET A 68 16.16 8.28 -10.04
C MET A 68 17.01 8.15 -8.77
N THR A 69 16.38 7.89 -7.61
CA THR A 69 17.09 7.79 -6.33
C THR A 69 17.93 6.52 -6.22
N THR A 70 17.45 5.37 -6.71
CA THR A 70 18.23 4.12 -6.65
C THR A 70 19.49 4.19 -7.51
N ALA A 71 19.47 4.91 -8.63
CA ALA A 71 20.64 5.14 -9.47
C ALA A 71 21.69 6.07 -8.82
N SER A 72 21.34 6.78 -7.74
CA SER A 72 22.25 7.66 -7.00
C SER A 72 22.84 7.00 -5.75
N GLN A 73 22.47 5.77 -5.41
CA GLN A 73 22.95 5.06 -4.21
C GLN A 73 24.10 4.07 -4.48
N ASP A 74 24.52 3.89 -5.74
CA ASP A 74 25.58 2.94 -6.11
C ASP A 74 27.00 3.55 -6.12
N GLU A 75 27.18 4.82 -5.74
CA GLU A 75 28.46 5.57 -5.93
C GLU A 75 29.20 5.98 -4.63
N ASP A 76 28.77 5.60 -3.42
CA ASP A 76 29.43 6.03 -2.18
C ASP A 76 29.67 4.90 -1.16
N GLY A 77 30.17 3.76 -1.62
CA GLY A 77 30.38 2.57 -0.79
C GLY A 77 31.71 1.84 -0.92
N ASN A 78 32.70 2.38 -1.63
CA ASN A 78 34.01 1.74 -1.75
C ASN A 78 35.17 2.73 -1.58
N LEU A 79 35.56 2.97 -0.32
CA LEU A 79 36.97 3.22 -0.01
C LEU A 79 37.54 1.91 0.55
N GLU A 80 38.43 1.30 -0.22
CA GLU A 80 39.17 0.09 0.13
C GLU A 80 39.85 0.20 1.51
N PRO A 81 39.92 -0.90 2.29
CA PRO A 81 40.95 -1.04 3.30
C PRO A 81 42.28 -1.43 2.64
N ASP A 82 43.38 -1.00 3.28
CA ASP A 82 44.80 -1.22 2.95
C ASP A 82 45.44 -0.34 1.89
N SER A 83 46.36 0.53 2.33
CA SER A 83 47.79 0.35 2.02
C SER A 83 48.70 1.32 2.80
N ALA A 84 49.76 0.71 3.38
CA ALA A 84 51.05 1.23 3.85
C ALA A 84 51.17 1.85 5.25
#